data_AF-A0A1S1J5W2-F1
#
_entry.id   AF-A0A1S1J5W2-F1
#
_cell.length_a   1.000
_cell.length_b   1.000
_cell.length_c   1.000
_cell.angle_alpha   90.00
_cell.angle_beta   90.00
_cell.angle_gamma   90.00
#
_symmetry.space_group_name_H-M   'P 1'
#
loop_
_entity.id
_entity.type
_entity.pdbx_description
1 polymer ?
#
loop_
_entity_poly.entity_id
_entity_poly.type
_entity_poly.pdbx_seq_one_letter_code
_entity_poly.pdbx_strand_id
1 'polypeptide(L)'
;MQNNENSPIPIGWVGGFPPAGSPMLYPTRDLSSLPMLSNMDNISFLQRQLGVRWPEFSWETQKDSPNKRRCYQQFAPYISRAGYTDEGRVYSVICPQQGVWLKDEICINVEVTVTGQRGWVNEVTKEIAIDMTVEGKIWLTPNEQQGDKIKEIWPLLEYSFPKFPLNKDNAIRVTTHKQNDPDQPIFEVIHGLNPEFENPPFALHEGKAFATAYLAVEIGDIKLTKDKVVDDFNQLIMKAFNIGSGNMLQPGNTLSWNLWFTEPALVNKEEWKNHAEFWRNSIDVHHCSPTGNGTDARYFDGSKFSPEENAVDEIIKDIINYVRKHL
;
A
#
# COMPACT_ATOMS: atom_id res chain seq x y z
N MET A 1 35.52 15.32 -6.74
CA MET A 1 34.87 14.54 -7.80
C MET A 1 35.49 13.16 -7.81
N GLN A 2 34.84 12.15 -7.22
CA GLN A 2 35.29 10.77 -7.36
C GLN A 2 34.68 10.22 -8.65
N ASN A 3 35.51 10.02 -9.67
CA ASN A 3 35.17 9.18 -10.82
C ASN A 3 35.11 7.74 -10.33
N ASN A 4 33.93 7.26 -9.97
CA ASN A 4 33.69 5.84 -9.68
C ASN A 4 32.98 5.21 -10.87
N GLU A 5 33.74 4.61 -11.78
CA GLU A 5 33.17 3.78 -12.86
C GLU A 5 32.44 2.51 -12.33
N ASN A 6 32.50 2.25 -11.01
CA ASN A 6 31.81 1.13 -10.33
C ASN A 6 30.85 1.57 -9.20
N SER A 7 30.44 2.84 -9.17
CA SER A 7 29.45 3.29 -8.17
C SER A 7 28.05 2.87 -8.58
N PRO A 8 27.26 2.22 -7.70
CA PRO A 8 25.84 1.93 -7.95
C PRO A 8 24.97 3.20 -7.98
N ILE A 9 25.54 4.35 -7.61
CA ILE A 9 24.89 5.66 -7.63
C ILE A 9 25.10 6.32 -8.99
N PRO A 10 24.03 6.61 -9.76
CA PRO A 10 24.10 7.40 -10.98
C PRO A 10 24.81 8.74 -10.80
N ILE A 11 25.51 9.16 -11.86
CA ILE A 11 26.17 10.47 -11.93
C ILE A 11 25.16 11.59 -11.67
N GLY A 12 25.59 12.63 -10.96
CA GLY A 12 24.78 13.82 -10.68
C GLY A 12 24.31 13.94 -9.23
N TRP A 13 24.55 12.93 -8.38
CA TRP A 13 24.28 13.04 -6.95
C TRP A 13 25.06 14.21 -6.32
N VAL A 14 24.33 15.16 -5.73
CA VAL A 14 24.86 16.30 -4.98
C VAL A 14 24.83 16.01 -3.48
N GLY A 15 23.74 15.44 -3.00
CA GLY A 15 23.49 15.25 -1.58
C GLY A 15 23.40 16.57 -0.81
N GLY A 16 23.55 16.48 0.52
CA GLY A 16 23.59 17.65 1.40
C GLY A 16 22.22 18.13 1.89
N PHE A 17 21.12 17.49 1.48
CA PHE A 17 19.83 17.64 2.13
C PHE A 17 19.50 16.40 3.00
N PRO A 18 19.21 16.59 4.30
CA PRO A 18 19.27 17.85 5.06
C PRO A 18 20.73 18.27 5.35
N PRO A 19 20.98 19.55 5.68
CA PRO A 19 22.33 20.01 6.01
C PRO A 19 22.87 19.32 7.28
N ALA A 20 24.20 19.23 7.38
CA ALA A 20 24.86 18.65 8.54
C ALA A 20 24.42 19.32 9.86
N GLY A 21 24.18 18.52 10.90
CA GLY A 21 23.70 19.00 12.20
C GLY A 21 22.19 19.30 12.26
N SER A 22 21.46 19.12 11.15
CA SER A 22 20.00 19.25 11.14
C SER A 22 19.33 18.21 12.06
N PRO A 23 18.26 18.59 12.81
CA PRO A 23 17.45 17.63 13.58
C PRO A 23 16.70 16.63 12.70
N MET A 24 16.63 16.87 11.39
CA MET A 24 16.06 15.93 10.41
C MET A 24 16.90 14.65 10.24
N LEU A 25 18.19 14.67 10.61
CA LEU A 25 19.08 13.52 10.51
C LEU A 25 18.80 12.51 11.63
N TYR A 26 19.18 11.26 11.41
CA TYR A 26 19.16 10.24 12.45
C TYR A 26 20.14 10.59 13.58
N PRO A 27 19.83 10.22 14.84
CA PRO A 27 18.64 9.47 15.27
C PRO A 27 17.38 10.32 15.50
N THR A 28 17.46 11.65 15.47
CA THR A 28 16.35 12.54 15.83
C THR A 28 15.20 12.50 14.82
N ARG A 29 15.50 12.55 13.51
CA ARG A 29 14.52 12.41 12.42
C ARG A 29 13.32 13.38 12.51
N ASP A 30 13.52 14.59 13.04
CA ASP A 30 12.44 15.57 13.11
C ASP A 30 12.25 16.27 11.75
N LEU A 31 11.21 15.86 11.02
CA LEU A 31 10.83 16.42 9.72
C LEU A 31 9.80 17.57 9.85
N SER A 32 9.44 18.00 11.07
CA SER A 32 8.38 18.99 11.31
C SER A 32 8.62 20.35 10.65
N SER A 33 9.90 20.73 10.45
CA SER A 33 10.28 21.96 9.76
C SER A 33 9.99 21.93 8.25
N LEU A 34 9.65 20.77 7.70
CA LEU A 34 9.37 20.59 6.28
C LEU A 34 7.85 20.64 6.03
N PRO A 35 7.41 21.36 4.99
CA PRO A 35 6.01 21.37 4.62
C PRO A 35 5.60 19.96 4.18
N MET A 36 4.40 19.53 4.60
CA MET A 36 3.74 18.35 4.06
C MET A 36 3.19 18.71 2.68
N LEU A 37 3.85 18.25 1.63
CA LEU A 37 3.52 18.60 0.25
C LEU A 37 2.58 17.57 -0.37
N SER A 38 1.69 18.02 -1.25
CA SER A 38 0.91 17.13 -2.11
C SER A 38 1.82 16.25 -2.96
N ASN A 39 1.42 14.99 -3.13
CA ASN A 39 2.28 13.95 -3.71
C ASN A 39 2.47 14.07 -5.23
N MET A 40 1.45 14.52 -5.95
CA MET A 40 1.46 14.54 -7.42
C MET A 40 1.88 15.90 -8.01
N ASP A 41 1.75 16.98 -7.24
CA ASP A 41 2.01 18.34 -7.73
C ASP A 41 3.51 18.63 -7.94
N ASN A 42 4.37 17.79 -7.36
CA ASN A 42 5.81 18.01 -7.28
C ASN A 42 6.63 17.09 -8.19
N ILE A 43 6.00 16.39 -9.13
CA ILE A 43 6.68 15.44 -10.04
C ILE A 43 7.74 16.14 -10.91
N SER A 44 7.56 17.43 -11.19
CA SER A 44 8.53 18.24 -11.96
C SER A 44 9.89 18.37 -11.26
N PHE A 45 9.96 18.23 -9.94
CA PHE A 45 11.21 18.29 -9.17
C PHE A 45 11.98 16.98 -9.14
N LEU A 46 11.37 15.87 -9.54
CA LEU A 46 12.00 14.56 -9.45
C LEU A 46 13.18 14.46 -10.41
N GLN A 47 14.34 14.11 -9.89
CA GLN A 47 15.54 13.80 -10.68
C GLN A 47 15.94 12.35 -10.47
N ARG A 48 15.64 11.80 -9.30
CA ARG A 48 16.14 10.53 -8.79
C ARG A 48 15.03 9.73 -8.12
N GLN A 49 15.16 8.41 -8.14
CA GLN A 49 14.22 7.49 -7.51
C GLN A 49 14.91 6.32 -6.84
N LEU A 50 14.26 5.81 -5.79
CA LEU A 50 14.52 4.51 -5.18
C LEU A 50 13.31 3.63 -5.40
N GLY A 51 13.46 2.59 -6.20
CA GLY A 51 12.43 1.56 -6.41
C GLY A 51 12.48 0.51 -5.29
N VAL A 52 11.32 0.06 -4.83
CA VAL A 52 11.22 -1.03 -3.85
C VAL A 52 11.08 -2.34 -4.60
N ARG A 53 12.13 -3.17 -4.67
CA ARG A 53 12.07 -4.47 -5.36
C ARG A 53 11.34 -5.52 -4.55
N TRP A 54 11.52 -5.52 -3.24
CA TRP A 54 10.80 -6.42 -2.35
C TRP A 54 10.03 -5.59 -1.33
N PRO A 55 8.77 -5.26 -1.63
CA PRO A 55 7.90 -4.63 -0.65
C PRO A 55 7.26 -5.76 0.18
N GLU A 56 7.80 -6.00 1.37
CA GLU A 56 7.43 -7.12 2.25
C GLU A 56 6.41 -6.65 3.29
N PHE A 57 5.17 -7.08 3.14
CA PHE A 57 4.03 -6.70 3.97
C PHE A 57 3.82 -7.74 5.06
N SER A 58 3.37 -7.28 6.21
CA SER A 58 2.93 -8.16 7.27
C SER A 58 1.83 -7.53 8.12
N TRP A 59 0.93 -8.38 8.61
CA TRP A 59 -0.22 -8.00 9.42
C TRP A 59 -0.70 -9.16 10.27
N GLU A 60 -1.45 -8.87 11.32
CA GLU A 60 -2.03 -9.90 12.19
C GLU A 60 -3.33 -10.43 11.56
N THR A 61 -3.40 -11.73 11.30
CA THR A 61 -4.64 -12.33 10.75
C THR A 61 -5.72 -12.57 11.80
N GLN A 62 -5.32 -12.52 13.07
CA GLN A 62 -6.18 -12.70 14.23
C GLN A 62 -5.78 -11.68 15.30
N LYS A 63 -5.97 -10.38 15.01
CA LYS A 63 -5.52 -9.29 15.87
C LYS A 63 -6.03 -9.42 17.32
N ASP A 64 -7.28 -9.85 17.47
CA ASP A 64 -7.95 -9.96 18.78
C ASP A 64 -7.71 -11.32 19.47
N SER A 65 -6.93 -12.21 18.84
CA SER A 65 -6.60 -13.51 19.42
C SER A 65 -5.42 -13.38 20.39
N PRO A 66 -5.42 -14.14 21.51
CA PRO A 66 -4.24 -14.23 22.38
C PRO A 66 -3.03 -14.85 21.67
N ASN A 67 -3.27 -15.69 20.66
CA ASN A 67 -2.24 -16.29 19.81
C ASN A 67 -2.21 -15.59 18.45
N LYS A 68 -1.80 -14.32 18.45
CA LYS A 68 -1.70 -13.50 17.25
C LYS A 68 -0.82 -14.20 16.21
N ARG A 69 -1.39 -14.50 15.06
CA ARG A 69 -0.64 -15.00 13.90
C ARG A 69 -0.41 -13.85 12.93
N ARG A 70 0.83 -13.73 12.46
CA ARG A 70 1.21 -12.74 11.45
C ARG A 70 1.39 -13.42 10.10
N CYS A 71 0.76 -12.86 9.09
CA CYS A 71 1.03 -13.22 7.70
C CYS A 71 2.06 -12.27 7.10
N TYR A 72 2.77 -12.80 6.12
CA TYR A 72 3.80 -12.12 5.35
C TYR A 72 3.49 -12.31 3.88
N GLN A 73 3.54 -11.23 3.11
CA GLN A 73 3.33 -11.25 1.68
C GLN A 73 4.24 -10.23 1.02
N GLN A 74 5.02 -10.67 0.04
CA GLN A 74 5.74 -9.76 -0.82
C GLN A 74 4.76 -9.28 -1.89
N PHE A 75 4.50 -7.98 -1.98
CA PHE A 75 3.69 -7.47 -3.10
C PHE A 75 4.54 -7.43 -4.37
N ALA A 76 3.89 -7.05 -5.49
CA ALA A 76 4.56 -6.99 -6.78
C ALA A 76 5.85 -6.14 -6.71
N PRO A 77 6.98 -6.64 -7.24
CA PRO A 77 8.22 -5.88 -7.28
C PRO A 77 8.04 -4.53 -7.96
N TYR A 78 8.71 -3.50 -7.43
CA TYR A 78 8.72 -2.13 -7.98
C TYR A 78 7.36 -1.42 -7.98
N ILE A 79 6.36 -1.96 -7.29
CA ILE A 79 5.07 -1.30 -7.16
C ILE A 79 5.16 0.02 -6.37
N SER A 80 6.14 0.12 -5.48
CA SER A 80 6.39 1.30 -4.64
C SER A 80 7.76 1.92 -4.94
N ARG A 81 7.84 3.24 -4.77
CA ARG A 81 9.07 4.01 -5.00
C ARG A 81 9.05 5.37 -4.31
N ALA A 82 10.22 5.89 -4.00
CA ALA A 82 10.42 7.26 -3.51
C ALA A 82 11.15 8.09 -4.56
N GLY A 83 10.66 9.29 -4.85
CA GLY A 83 11.18 10.22 -5.83
C GLY A 83 11.69 11.50 -5.17
N TYR A 84 12.89 11.93 -5.56
CA TYR A 84 13.62 13.01 -4.91
C TYR A 84 14.55 13.78 -5.87
N THR A 85 15.14 14.86 -5.38
CA THR A 85 16.13 15.70 -6.10
C THR A 85 17.55 15.15 -6.00
N ASP A 86 18.48 15.78 -6.71
CA ASP A 86 19.91 15.46 -6.64
C ASP A 86 20.55 15.74 -5.27
N GLU A 87 19.95 16.62 -4.46
CA GLU A 87 20.38 16.89 -3.08
C GLU A 87 19.81 15.89 -2.06
N GLY A 88 18.79 15.12 -2.45
CA GLY A 88 18.13 14.15 -1.58
C GLY A 88 16.76 14.56 -1.03
N ARG A 89 16.15 15.66 -1.48
CA ARG A 89 14.82 16.09 -1.01
C ARG A 89 13.71 15.27 -1.65
N VAL A 90 12.87 14.61 -0.85
CA VAL A 90 11.71 13.84 -1.35
C VAL A 90 10.56 14.77 -1.74
N TYR A 91 9.97 14.49 -2.90
CA TYR A 91 8.86 15.24 -3.47
C TYR A 91 7.67 14.38 -3.89
N SER A 92 7.86 13.07 -4.04
CA SER A 92 6.77 12.15 -4.40
C SER A 92 7.09 10.74 -3.91
N VAL A 93 6.07 10.03 -3.46
CA VAL A 93 6.11 8.62 -3.07
C VAL A 93 4.99 7.90 -3.76
N ILE A 94 5.27 6.70 -4.26
CA ILE A 94 4.25 5.81 -4.80
C ILE A 94 4.08 4.65 -3.82
N CYS A 95 2.83 4.45 -3.40
CA CYS A 95 2.36 3.33 -2.59
C CYS A 95 1.70 2.24 -3.47
N PRO A 96 1.60 1.00 -2.97
CA PRO A 96 1.05 -0.14 -3.70
C PRO A 96 -0.42 0.01 -4.07
N GLN A 97 -0.79 -0.78 -5.07
CA GLN A 97 -2.16 -1.18 -5.38
C GLN A 97 -2.24 -2.71 -5.27
N GLN A 98 -3.34 -3.24 -4.77
CA GLN A 98 -3.56 -4.68 -4.65
C GLN A 98 -5.02 -5.01 -4.95
N GLY A 99 -5.34 -6.27 -5.14
CA GLY A 99 -6.71 -6.76 -5.11
C GLY A 99 -6.84 -8.07 -4.34
N VAL A 100 -8.07 -8.47 -4.09
CA VAL A 100 -8.44 -9.78 -3.56
C VAL A 100 -9.48 -10.38 -4.50
N TRP A 101 -9.32 -11.65 -4.84
CA TRP A 101 -10.32 -12.41 -5.57
C TRP A 101 -10.82 -13.58 -4.73
N LEU A 102 -12.11 -13.57 -4.42
CA LEU A 102 -12.77 -14.60 -3.61
C LEU A 102 -13.53 -15.57 -4.50
N LYS A 103 -13.09 -16.85 -4.50
CA LYS A 103 -13.77 -17.98 -5.19
C LYS A 103 -14.10 -17.71 -6.66
N ASP A 104 -13.30 -16.91 -7.35
CA ASP A 104 -13.58 -16.44 -8.71
C ASP A 104 -14.90 -15.66 -8.86
N GLU A 105 -15.50 -15.21 -7.76
CA GLU A 105 -16.83 -14.57 -7.70
C GLU A 105 -16.75 -13.07 -7.42
N ILE A 106 -16.00 -12.67 -6.39
CA ILE A 106 -15.87 -11.26 -5.98
C ILE A 106 -14.42 -10.82 -6.15
N CYS A 107 -14.17 -9.91 -7.10
CA CYS A 107 -12.90 -9.24 -7.28
C CYS A 107 -12.97 -7.80 -6.74
N ILE A 108 -12.08 -7.49 -5.79
CA ILE A 108 -12.04 -6.22 -5.06
C ILE A 108 -10.66 -5.60 -5.25
N ASN A 109 -10.60 -4.33 -5.59
CA ASN A 109 -9.36 -3.55 -5.68
C ASN A 109 -9.15 -2.73 -4.41
N VAL A 110 -7.88 -2.55 -4.03
CA VAL A 110 -7.41 -1.60 -3.03
C VAL A 110 -6.29 -0.75 -3.61
N GLU A 111 -6.38 0.56 -3.41
CA GLU A 111 -5.30 1.50 -3.68
C GLU A 111 -4.98 2.27 -2.41
N VAL A 112 -3.68 2.41 -2.12
CA VAL A 112 -3.19 3.34 -1.11
C VAL A 112 -2.70 4.60 -1.83
N THR A 113 -3.49 5.67 -1.78
CA THR A 113 -3.10 6.95 -2.38
C THR A 113 -2.31 7.78 -1.38
N VAL A 114 -1.06 8.12 -1.68
CA VAL A 114 -0.31 9.13 -0.89
C VAL A 114 -0.91 10.51 -1.14
N THR A 115 -1.40 11.14 -0.08
CA THR A 115 -2.03 12.47 -0.13
C THR A 115 -1.07 13.58 0.29
N GLY A 116 -0.06 13.25 1.08
CA GLY A 116 0.95 14.18 1.56
C GLY A 116 2.26 13.45 1.81
N GLN A 117 3.38 14.13 1.56
CA GLN A 117 4.70 13.63 1.90
C GLN A 117 5.66 14.76 2.32
N ARG A 118 6.67 14.39 3.09
CA ARG A 118 7.90 15.17 3.29
C ARG A 118 9.02 14.22 3.65
N GLY A 119 10.25 14.50 3.23
CA GLY A 119 11.37 13.65 3.64
C GLY A 119 12.66 13.91 2.91
N TRP A 120 13.57 12.98 3.10
CA TRP A 120 14.86 12.96 2.43
C TRP A 120 15.39 11.53 2.24
N VAL A 121 16.29 11.40 1.29
CA VAL A 121 17.07 10.19 0.97
C VAL A 121 18.55 10.60 0.89
N ASN A 122 19.44 9.78 1.41
CA ASN A 122 20.88 9.92 1.20
C ASN A 122 21.44 8.66 0.56
N GLU A 123 21.88 8.75 -0.69
CA GLU A 123 22.38 7.58 -1.42
C GLU A 123 23.72 7.06 -0.91
N VAL A 124 24.54 7.92 -0.28
CA VAL A 124 25.85 7.54 0.26
C VAL A 124 25.70 6.79 1.58
N THR A 125 24.89 7.32 2.50
CA THR A 125 24.64 6.67 3.80
C THR A 125 23.57 5.58 3.72
N LYS A 126 22.80 5.55 2.61
CA LYS A 126 21.65 4.64 2.37
C LYS A 126 20.50 4.86 3.35
N GLU A 127 20.48 6.02 4.00
CA GLU A 127 19.45 6.42 4.93
C GLU A 127 18.27 7.08 4.22
N ILE A 128 17.07 6.85 4.76
CA ILE A 128 15.81 7.35 4.24
C ILE A 128 14.97 7.79 5.43
N ALA A 129 14.34 8.95 5.34
CA ALA A 129 13.36 9.40 6.33
C ALA A 129 12.23 10.13 5.60
N ILE A 130 11.02 9.57 5.66
CA ILE A 130 9.84 10.14 4.99
C ILE A 130 8.66 10.10 5.95
N ASP A 131 7.96 11.22 6.10
CA ASP A 131 6.62 11.25 6.67
C ASP A 131 5.61 11.30 5.55
N MET A 132 4.49 10.60 5.71
CA MET A 132 3.43 10.59 4.72
C MET A 132 2.05 10.52 5.36
N THR A 133 1.07 11.01 4.60
CA THR A 133 -0.35 10.76 4.81
C THR A 133 -0.87 9.99 3.61
N VAL A 134 -1.77 9.03 3.85
CA VAL A 134 -2.40 8.26 2.78
C VAL A 134 -3.92 8.23 2.95
N GLU A 135 -4.61 7.84 1.89
CA GLU A 135 -6.00 7.43 1.95
C GLU A 135 -6.13 6.07 1.25
N GLY A 136 -6.70 5.09 1.95
CA GLY A 136 -7.07 3.81 1.36
C GLY A 136 -8.37 3.92 0.59
N LYS A 137 -8.42 3.39 -0.63
CA LYS A 137 -9.61 3.32 -1.48
C LYS A 137 -9.89 1.89 -1.89
N ILE A 138 -11.12 1.43 -1.69
CA ILE A 138 -11.57 0.08 -2.03
C ILE A 138 -12.78 0.16 -2.95
N TRP A 139 -12.77 -0.61 -4.04
CA TRP A 139 -13.89 -0.70 -4.97
C TRP A 139 -13.93 -2.06 -5.66
N LEU A 140 -15.10 -2.44 -6.17
CA LEU A 140 -15.27 -3.65 -6.95
C LEU A 140 -14.65 -3.50 -8.34
N THR A 141 -13.97 -4.53 -8.81
CA THR A 141 -13.52 -4.62 -10.22
C THR A 141 -14.72 -4.58 -11.17
N PRO A 142 -14.61 -4.02 -12.38
CA PRO A 142 -15.73 -3.95 -13.33
C PRO A 142 -16.43 -5.29 -13.61
N ASN A 143 -17.70 -5.20 -13.97
CA ASN A 143 -18.62 -6.33 -14.15
C ASN A 143 -18.04 -7.48 -14.98
N GLU A 144 -17.38 -7.16 -16.09
CA GLU A 144 -16.86 -8.11 -17.07
C GLU A 144 -15.91 -9.13 -16.42
N GLN A 145 -15.25 -8.68 -15.35
CA GLN A 145 -14.22 -9.39 -14.61
C GLN A 145 -14.73 -10.02 -13.30
N GLN A 146 -15.99 -9.82 -12.93
CA GLN A 146 -16.60 -10.50 -11.77
C GLN A 146 -17.03 -11.93 -12.11
N GLY A 147 -17.32 -12.75 -11.09
CA GLY A 147 -17.96 -14.06 -11.32
C GLY A 147 -19.47 -13.95 -11.48
N ASP A 148 -20.07 -15.05 -11.92
CA ASP A 148 -21.45 -15.08 -12.41
C ASP A 148 -22.47 -14.61 -11.36
N LYS A 149 -22.28 -14.94 -10.08
CA LYS A 149 -23.24 -14.56 -9.03
C LYS A 149 -23.25 -13.06 -8.78
N ILE A 150 -22.09 -12.42 -8.87
CA ILE A 150 -21.98 -10.96 -8.70
C ILE A 150 -22.44 -10.24 -9.97
N LYS A 151 -22.15 -10.81 -11.16
CA LYS A 151 -22.67 -10.33 -12.44
C LYS A 151 -24.19 -10.24 -12.47
N GLU A 152 -24.89 -11.22 -11.89
CA GLU A 152 -26.37 -11.25 -11.83
C GLU A 152 -26.97 -10.02 -11.12
N ILE A 153 -26.33 -9.53 -10.06
CA ILE A 153 -26.81 -8.38 -9.29
C ILE A 153 -26.22 -7.05 -9.75
N TRP A 154 -25.24 -7.07 -10.66
CA TRP A 154 -24.52 -5.88 -11.10
C TRP A 154 -25.42 -4.77 -11.65
N PRO A 155 -26.42 -5.05 -12.51
CA PRO A 155 -27.29 -3.99 -13.04
C PRO A 155 -28.05 -3.24 -11.93
N LEU A 156 -28.43 -3.93 -10.84
CA LEU A 156 -29.10 -3.28 -9.70
C LEU A 156 -28.17 -2.27 -9.03
N LEU A 157 -26.90 -2.61 -8.87
CA LEU A 157 -25.90 -1.73 -8.28
C LEU A 157 -25.53 -0.56 -9.20
N GLU A 158 -25.40 -0.79 -10.51
CA GLU A 158 -24.94 0.20 -11.47
C GLU A 158 -25.98 1.31 -11.74
N TYR A 159 -27.24 0.89 -11.92
CA TYR A 159 -28.32 1.80 -12.31
C TYR A 159 -29.08 2.40 -11.12
N SER A 160 -28.74 2.02 -9.88
CA SER A 160 -29.35 2.61 -8.68
C SER A 160 -28.79 3.99 -8.34
N PHE A 161 -29.58 4.69 -7.54
CA PHE A 161 -29.17 5.81 -6.71
C PHE A 161 -29.56 5.43 -5.28
N PRO A 162 -28.64 5.42 -4.30
CA PRO A 162 -27.28 5.99 -4.26
C PRO A 162 -26.19 5.24 -5.06
N LYS A 163 -24.97 5.80 -5.15
CA LYS A 163 -23.85 5.21 -5.90
C LYS A 163 -23.01 4.28 -5.03
N PHE A 164 -22.94 3.02 -5.46
CA PHE A 164 -22.16 1.95 -4.85
C PHE A 164 -20.67 2.00 -5.26
N PRO A 165 -19.75 1.32 -4.53
CA PRO A 165 -18.31 1.36 -4.78
C PRO A 165 -17.91 0.48 -5.99
N LEU A 166 -18.48 0.76 -7.16
CA LEU A 166 -18.23 0.07 -8.42
C LEU A 166 -17.04 0.67 -9.20
N ASN A 167 -16.50 1.79 -8.73
CA ASN A 167 -15.36 2.48 -9.32
C ASN A 167 -14.65 3.34 -8.27
N LYS A 168 -13.50 3.87 -8.64
CA LYS A 168 -12.63 4.64 -7.76
C LYS A 168 -13.27 5.94 -7.22
N ASP A 169 -14.13 6.58 -8.00
CA ASP A 169 -14.78 7.83 -7.60
C ASP A 169 -15.77 7.62 -6.46
N ASN A 170 -16.42 6.45 -6.45
CA ASN A 170 -17.37 6.02 -5.41
C ASN A 170 -16.74 5.02 -4.43
N ALA A 171 -15.41 4.90 -4.40
CA ALA A 171 -14.71 3.93 -3.56
C ALA A 171 -15.00 4.12 -2.07
N ILE A 172 -15.01 3.00 -1.35
CA ILE A 172 -14.96 2.97 0.11
C ILE A 172 -13.64 3.60 0.53
N ARG A 173 -13.70 4.60 1.41
CA ARG A 173 -12.50 5.28 1.91
C ARG A 173 -12.17 4.78 3.30
N VAL A 174 -10.98 4.21 3.46
CA VAL A 174 -10.48 3.73 4.74
C VAL A 174 -9.53 4.77 5.32
N THR A 175 -9.74 5.10 6.59
CA THR A 175 -8.84 5.97 7.34
C THR A 175 -7.60 5.20 7.79
N THR A 176 -6.49 5.91 7.94
CA THR A 176 -5.22 5.34 8.40
C THR A 176 -4.52 6.34 9.29
N HIS A 177 -3.78 5.87 10.28
CA HIS A 177 -3.08 6.73 11.21
C HIS A 177 -1.80 6.07 11.73
N LYS A 178 -1.01 6.85 12.49
CA LYS A 178 0.15 6.35 13.22
C LYS A 178 -0.32 5.28 14.20
N GLN A 179 0.49 4.23 14.31
CA GLN A 179 0.23 3.12 15.22
C GLN A 179 -0.01 3.62 16.65
N ASN A 180 -1.12 3.16 17.26
CA ASN A 180 -1.59 3.55 18.60
C ASN A 180 -1.92 5.05 18.79
N ASP A 181 -2.05 5.84 17.72
CA ASP A 181 -2.37 7.26 17.78
C ASP A 181 -3.37 7.67 16.68
N PRO A 182 -4.69 7.48 16.91
CA PRO A 182 -5.74 7.72 15.92
C PRO A 182 -5.89 9.19 15.50
N ASP A 183 -5.42 10.13 16.34
CA ASP A 183 -5.46 11.56 16.04
C ASP A 183 -4.27 12.02 15.18
N GLN A 184 -3.30 11.12 14.93
CA GLN A 184 -2.12 11.38 14.13
C GLN A 184 -2.20 10.71 12.75
N PRO A 185 -2.63 11.42 11.69
CA PRO A 185 -2.75 10.85 10.35
C PRO A 185 -1.41 10.66 9.63
N ILE A 186 -0.32 11.19 10.19
CA ILE A 186 1.02 11.11 9.63
C ILE A 186 1.73 9.88 10.20
N PHE A 187 2.20 8.99 9.32
CA PHE A 187 3.07 7.89 9.70
C PHE A 187 4.39 7.94 8.96
N GLU A 188 5.33 7.14 9.45
CA GLU A 188 6.76 7.34 9.26
C GLU A 188 7.34 6.17 8.48
N VAL A 189 8.10 6.49 7.42
CA VAL A 189 9.11 5.60 6.83
C VAL A 189 10.42 5.86 7.54
N ILE A 190 10.95 4.81 8.14
CA ILE A 190 12.11 4.84 9.05
C ILE A 190 13.16 3.88 8.50
N HIS A 191 14.43 4.30 8.50
CA HIS A 191 15.54 3.48 8.05
C HIS A 191 15.67 2.20 8.90
N GLY A 192 15.97 1.08 8.23
CA GLY A 192 16.09 -0.24 8.87
C GLY A 192 14.84 -1.12 8.72
N LEU A 193 14.76 -2.17 9.53
CA LEU A 193 13.62 -3.09 9.62
C LEU A 193 12.75 -2.74 10.81
N ASN A 194 11.45 -3.08 10.73
CA ASN A 194 10.57 -2.94 11.89
C ASN A 194 11.11 -3.80 13.06
N PRO A 195 11.46 -3.19 14.21
CA PRO A 195 12.03 -3.91 15.35
C PRO A 195 10.98 -4.60 16.23
N GLU A 196 9.68 -4.37 16.02
CA GLU A 196 8.61 -4.88 16.90
C GLU A 196 8.40 -6.40 16.81
N PHE A 197 8.90 -7.05 15.76
CA PHE A 197 8.76 -8.47 15.55
C PHE A 197 9.91 -9.06 14.74
N GLU A 198 10.12 -10.36 14.88
CA GLU A 198 11.05 -11.10 14.05
C GLU A 198 10.48 -11.29 12.64
N ASN A 199 11.33 -11.11 11.64
CA ASN A 199 10.98 -11.33 10.24
C ASN A 199 11.43 -12.73 9.82
N PRO A 200 10.59 -13.49 9.09
CA PRO A 200 10.96 -14.82 8.66
C PRO A 200 12.08 -14.74 7.62
N PRO A 201 12.99 -15.73 7.55
CA PRO A 201 14.12 -15.70 6.63
C PRO A 201 13.75 -15.50 5.16
N PHE A 202 12.57 -15.95 4.73
CA PHE A 202 12.12 -15.79 3.35
C PHE A 202 11.73 -14.35 2.98
N ALA A 203 11.48 -13.48 3.96
CA ALA A 203 11.13 -12.07 3.77
C ALA A 203 12.34 -11.13 3.98
N LEU A 204 13.53 -11.68 4.19
CA LEU A 204 14.77 -10.94 4.38
C LEU A 204 15.57 -10.89 3.07
N HIS A 205 16.04 -9.69 2.71
CA HIS A 205 16.82 -9.46 1.47
C HIS A 205 18.16 -8.78 1.75
N GLU A 206 18.73 -9.05 2.93
CA GLU A 206 20.06 -8.57 3.33
C GLU A 206 21.13 -8.98 2.34
N GLY A 207 22.09 -8.09 2.08
CA GLY A 207 23.16 -8.30 1.10
C GLY A 207 22.71 -8.23 -0.37
N LYS A 208 21.40 -8.15 -0.65
CA LYS A 208 20.85 -7.96 -2.01
C LYS A 208 20.26 -6.57 -2.22
N ALA A 209 19.64 -6.00 -1.19
CA ALA A 209 19.07 -4.66 -1.26
C ALA A 209 20.15 -3.58 -1.15
N PHE A 210 19.91 -2.45 -1.80
CA PHE A 210 20.75 -1.27 -1.70
C PHE A 210 20.58 -0.59 -0.34
N ALA A 211 19.34 -0.39 0.07
CA ALA A 211 18.92 0.22 1.32
C ALA A 211 17.65 -0.47 1.84
N THR A 212 17.36 -0.28 3.12
CA THR A 212 16.15 -0.81 3.77
C THR A 212 15.50 0.26 4.63
N ALA A 213 14.17 0.29 4.59
CA ALA A 213 13.35 1.10 5.50
C ALA A 213 12.09 0.31 5.86
N TYR A 214 11.37 0.75 6.88
CA TYR A 214 10.06 0.20 7.22
C TYR A 214 9.05 1.32 7.47
N LEU A 215 7.78 0.96 7.38
CA LEU A 215 6.67 1.77 7.89
C LEU A 215 5.67 0.88 8.60
N ALA A 216 4.97 1.44 9.58
CA ALA A 216 3.86 0.81 10.26
C ALA A 216 2.68 1.78 10.25
N VAL A 217 1.54 1.31 9.74
CA VAL A 217 0.31 2.10 9.62
C VAL A 217 -0.84 1.32 10.25
N GLU A 218 -1.63 2.00 11.07
CA GLU A 218 -2.82 1.42 11.66
C GLU A 218 -4.04 1.75 10.82
N ILE A 219 -4.88 0.73 10.59
CA ILE A 219 -6.10 0.83 9.83
C ILE A 219 -7.21 1.35 10.74
N GLY A 220 -7.87 2.44 10.32
CA GLY A 220 -9.04 2.98 11.00
C GLY A 220 -10.35 2.52 10.33
N ASP A 221 -11.44 3.18 10.72
CA ASP A 221 -12.77 2.91 10.17
C ASP A 221 -12.92 3.40 8.73
N ILE A 222 -13.96 2.90 8.05
CA ILE A 222 -14.42 3.46 6.77
C ILE A 222 -15.10 4.81 6.99
N LYS A 223 -14.89 5.74 6.05
CA LYS A 223 -15.64 7.00 6.00
C LYS A 223 -17.05 6.73 5.45
N LEU A 224 -18.06 7.14 6.21
CA LEU A 224 -19.46 7.00 5.84
C LEU A 224 -19.87 7.97 4.72
N THR A 225 -20.71 7.51 3.81
CA THR A 225 -21.22 8.22 2.62
C THR A 225 -22.49 9.03 2.91
N LYS A 226 -23.03 8.95 4.14
CA LYS A 226 -24.32 9.51 4.61
C LYS A 226 -25.55 8.78 4.06
N ASP A 227 -25.36 7.77 3.22
CA ASP A 227 -26.42 6.88 2.78
C ASP A 227 -26.29 5.53 3.49
N LYS A 228 -27.27 5.21 4.33
CA LYS A 228 -27.24 3.97 5.12
C LYS A 228 -27.20 2.72 4.25
N VAL A 229 -27.84 2.74 3.07
CA VAL A 229 -27.86 1.58 2.18
C VAL A 229 -26.47 1.32 1.61
N VAL A 230 -25.74 2.37 1.22
CA VAL A 230 -24.35 2.25 0.76
C VAL A 230 -23.40 1.93 1.90
N ASP A 231 -23.59 2.53 3.07
CA ASP A 231 -22.69 2.33 4.21
C ASP A 231 -22.76 0.88 4.72
N ASP A 232 -23.95 0.30 4.84
CA ASP A 232 -24.12 -1.12 5.20
C ASP A 232 -23.56 -2.05 4.10
N PHE A 233 -23.72 -1.70 2.81
CA PHE A 233 -23.10 -2.45 1.72
C PHE A 233 -21.57 -2.38 1.77
N ASN A 234 -21.01 -1.20 2.05
CA ASN A 234 -19.56 -1.01 2.19
C ASN A 234 -18.99 -1.88 3.29
N GLN A 235 -19.72 -2.06 4.40
CA GLN A 235 -19.33 -3.00 5.46
C GLN A 235 -19.27 -4.44 4.97
N LEU A 236 -20.20 -4.87 4.10
CA LEU A 236 -20.15 -6.21 3.50
C LEU A 236 -18.94 -6.39 2.57
N ILE A 237 -18.61 -5.38 1.76
CA ILE A 237 -17.42 -5.41 0.90
C ILE A 237 -16.14 -5.45 1.73
N MET A 238 -16.05 -4.66 2.81
CA MET A 238 -14.91 -4.71 3.73
C MET A 238 -14.80 -6.07 4.44
N LYS A 239 -15.93 -6.67 4.86
CA LYS A 239 -15.98 -8.03 5.43
C LYS A 239 -15.47 -9.05 4.41
N ALA A 240 -15.89 -8.97 3.15
CA ALA A 240 -15.41 -9.83 2.07
C ALA A 240 -13.89 -9.69 1.90
N PHE A 241 -13.38 -8.46 1.77
CA PHE A 241 -11.94 -8.21 1.66
C PHE A 241 -11.16 -8.80 2.84
N ASN A 242 -11.63 -8.61 4.07
CA ASN A 242 -10.97 -9.13 5.27
C ASN A 242 -11.02 -10.66 5.37
N ILE A 243 -12.08 -11.32 4.90
CA ILE A 243 -12.08 -12.79 4.78
C ILE A 243 -10.95 -13.23 3.85
N GLY A 244 -10.84 -12.64 2.66
CA GLY A 244 -9.86 -13.05 1.65
C GLY A 244 -8.41 -12.66 1.94
N SER A 245 -8.20 -11.63 2.76
CA SER A 245 -6.87 -11.14 3.13
C SER A 245 -6.43 -11.53 4.54
N GLY A 246 -7.27 -12.23 5.31
CA GLY A 246 -7.00 -12.54 6.70
C GLY A 246 -6.94 -11.27 7.54
N ASN A 247 -8.03 -10.50 7.57
CA ASN A 247 -8.22 -9.31 8.41
C ASN A 247 -7.20 -8.19 8.19
N MET A 248 -6.57 -8.11 7.02
CA MET A 248 -5.58 -7.07 6.70
C MET A 248 -6.12 -5.66 6.93
N LEU A 249 -7.35 -5.37 6.49
CA LEU A 249 -8.00 -4.07 6.65
C LEU A 249 -9.01 -4.05 7.80
N GLN A 250 -8.82 -4.90 8.81
CA GLN A 250 -9.61 -4.83 10.04
C GLN A 250 -9.22 -3.54 10.81
N PRO A 251 -10.19 -2.72 11.26
CA PRO A 251 -9.90 -1.57 12.11
C PRO A 251 -9.05 -1.95 13.34
N GLY A 252 -8.08 -1.11 13.66
CA GLY A 252 -7.04 -1.32 14.65
C GLY A 252 -5.87 -2.18 14.17
N ASN A 253 -5.95 -2.92 13.05
CA ASN A 253 -4.82 -3.72 12.58
C ASN A 253 -3.65 -2.84 12.12
N THR A 254 -2.43 -3.29 12.36
CA THR A 254 -1.22 -2.59 11.93
C THR A 254 -0.63 -3.31 10.75
N LEU A 255 -0.60 -2.63 9.61
CA LEU A 255 0.13 -3.07 8.43
C LEU A 255 1.58 -2.59 8.55
N SER A 256 2.51 -3.52 8.70
CA SER A 256 3.94 -3.23 8.73
C SER A 256 4.57 -3.63 7.42
N TRP A 257 5.31 -2.73 6.79
CA TRP A 257 6.00 -2.99 5.53
C TRP A 257 7.49 -2.81 5.72
N ASN A 258 8.26 -3.84 5.37
CA ASN A 258 9.71 -3.72 5.19
C ASN A 258 9.99 -3.51 3.70
N LEU A 259 10.60 -2.37 3.40
CA LEU A 259 10.89 -1.89 2.07
C LEU A 259 12.36 -2.17 1.76
N TRP A 260 12.58 -3.04 0.78
CA TRP A 260 13.93 -3.36 0.31
C TRP A 260 14.17 -2.70 -1.05
N PHE A 261 14.99 -1.66 -1.04
CA PHE A 261 15.22 -0.80 -2.20
C PHE A 261 16.30 -1.35 -3.11
N THR A 262 16.16 -1.09 -4.41
CA THR A 262 17.25 -1.22 -5.37
C THR A 262 18.16 0.00 -5.36
N GLU A 263 19.24 -0.11 -6.12
CA GLU A 263 20.12 1.02 -6.39
C GLU A 263 19.33 2.21 -6.94
N PRO A 264 19.78 3.45 -6.65
CA PRO A 264 19.16 4.65 -7.16
C PRO A 264 19.16 4.70 -8.69
N ALA A 265 18.09 5.24 -9.26
CA ALA A 265 17.98 5.46 -10.70
C ALA A 265 17.56 6.90 -11.00
N LEU A 266 17.82 7.35 -12.22
CA LEU A 266 17.26 8.61 -12.71
C LEU A 266 15.74 8.43 -12.94
N VAL A 267 14.99 9.51 -12.72
CA VAL A 267 13.53 9.49 -12.91
C VAL A 267 13.16 9.75 -14.36
N ASN A 268 12.36 8.85 -14.92
CA ASN A 268 11.53 9.16 -16.07
C ASN A 268 10.20 9.73 -15.57
N LYS A 269 10.00 11.05 -15.72
CA LYS A 269 8.82 11.75 -15.19
C LYS A 269 7.51 11.35 -15.87
N GLU A 270 7.56 10.93 -17.12
CA GLU A 270 6.37 10.47 -17.85
C GLU A 270 5.96 9.08 -17.34
N GLU A 271 6.93 8.16 -17.22
CA GLU A 271 6.70 6.86 -16.60
C GLU A 271 6.20 7.00 -15.15
N TRP A 272 6.79 7.90 -14.37
CA TRP A 272 6.35 8.18 -13.00
C TRP A 272 4.88 8.61 -12.92
N LYS A 273 4.46 9.55 -13.79
CA LYS A 273 3.07 10.02 -13.84
C LYS A 273 2.11 8.89 -14.20
N ASN A 274 2.52 8.06 -15.16
CA ASN A 274 1.67 7.00 -15.71
C ASN A 274 1.70 5.73 -14.86
N HIS A 275 2.63 5.60 -13.90
CA HIS A 275 2.78 4.39 -13.07
C HIS A 275 1.46 3.99 -12.40
N ALA A 276 0.77 4.92 -11.74
CA ALA A 276 -0.49 4.58 -11.06
C ALA A 276 -1.60 4.09 -12.01
N GLU A 277 -1.67 4.63 -13.23
CA GLU A 277 -2.62 4.17 -14.27
C GLU A 277 -2.20 2.83 -14.85
N PHE A 278 -0.90 2.64 -15.04
CA PHE A 278 -0.34 1.37 -15.49
C PHE A 278 -0.70 0.24 -14.53
N TRP A 279 -0.55 0.43 -13.21
CA TRP A 279 -0.97 -0.59 -12.24
C TRP A 279 -2.48 -0.78 -12.20
N ARG A 280 -3.28 0.28 -12.37
CA ARG A 280 -4.74 0.16 -12.46
C ARG A 280 -5.18 -0.74 -13.62
N ASN A 281 -4.52 -0.62 -14.77
CA ASN A 281 -4.85 -1.41 -15.96
C ASN A 281 -4.18 -2.78 -15.98
N SER A 282 -3.09 -2.96 -15.23
CA SER A 282 -2.34 -4.23 -15.17
C SER A 282 -2.83 -5.16 -14.05
N ILE A 283 -3.61 -4.65 -13.10
CA ILE A 283 -4.39 -5.45 -12.15
C ILE A 283 -5.70 -5.80 -12.85
N ASP A 284 -5.63 -6.60 -13.90
CA ASP A 284 -6.80 -7.30 -14.43
C ASP A 284 -6.91 -8.67 -13.77
N VAL A 285 -8.08 -9.31 -13.88
CA VAL A 285 -8.41 -10.56 -13.20
C VAL A 285 -7.56 -11.77 -13.57
N HIS A 286 -6.67 -11.69 -14.55
CA HIS A 286 -5.66 -12.74 -14.77
C HIS A 286 -4.33 -12.45 -14.06
N HIS A 287 -4.31 -11.41 -13.22
CA HIS A 287 -3.43 -11.08 -12.09
C HIS A 287 -1.95 -11.36 -12.33
N CYS A 288 -1.40 -10.77 -13.39
CA CYS A 288 0.04 -10.63 -13.50
C CYS A 288 0.49 -9.18 -13.41
N SER A 289 1.29 -8.88 -12.39
CA SER A 289 2.02 -7.61 -12.42
C SER A 289 3.00 -7.63 -13.60
N PRO A 290 3.15 -6.52 -14.33
CA PRO A 290 4.05 -6.41 -15.46
C PRO A 290 5.52 -6.56 -15.06
N THR A 291 5.84 -6.38 -13.77
CA THR A 291 7.18 -6.57 -13.18
C THR A 291 7.30 -7.89 -12.40
N GLY A 292 6.28 -8.74 -12.46
CA GLY A 292 6.20 -10.04 -11.80
C GLY A 292 5.29 -10.05 -10.58
N ASN A 293 4.70 -11.20 -10.28
CA ASN A 293 3.67 -11.30 -9.24
C ASN A 293 4.25 -11.12 -7.84
N GLY A 294 3.39 -10.63 -6.94
CA GLY A 294 3.61 -10.82 -5.52
C GLY A 294 3.62 -12.31 -5.16
N THR A 295 3.95 -12.60 -3.91
CA THR A 295 3.88 -13.95 -3.38
C THR A 295 2.50 -14.24 -2.79
N ASP A 296 2.15 -15.51 -2.64
CA ASP A 296 1.05 -15.90 -1.75
C ASP A 296 1.38 -15.47 -0.32
N ALA A 297 0.36 -15.01 0.42
CA ALA A 297 0.49 -14.73 1.84
C ALA A 297 0.81 -16.03 2.62
N ARG A 298 1.79 -15.95 3.53
CA ARG A 298 2.28 -17.10 4.32
C ARG A 298 2.51 -16.71 5.77
N TYR A 299 2.38 -17.67 6.67
CA TYR A 299 2.79 -17.51 8.06
C TYR A 299 4.31 -17.63 8.20
N PHE A 300 4.82 -17.36 9.40
CA PHE A 300 6.25 -17.40 9.71
C PHE A 300 6.92 -18.74 9.35
N ASP A 301 6.20 -19.85 9.53
CA ASP A 301 6.66 -21.22 9.18
C ASP A 301 6.61 -21.54 7.68
N GLY A 302 6.16 -20.60 6.85
CA GLY A 302 6.00 -20.75 5.41
C GLY A 302 4.68 -21.39 4.98
N SER A 303 3.82 -21.81 5.91
CA SER A 303 2.49 -22.31 5.59
C SER A 303 1.65 -21.21 4.94
N LYS A 304 0.92 -21.53 3.87
CA LYS A 304 0.11 -20.53 3.15
C LYS A 304 -1.11 -20.12 3.98
N PHE A 305 -1.45 -18.84 3.89
CA PHE A 305 -2.78 -18.37 4.29
C PHE A 305 -3.82 -18.86 3.27
N SER A 306 -4.97 -19.28 3.77
CA SER A 306 -6.15 -19.55 2.95
C SER A 306 -7.38 -19.12 3.73
N PRO A 307 -8.34 -18.42 3.10
CA PRO A 307 -9.61 -18.14 3.73
C PRO A 307 -10.40 -19.44 3.97
N GLU A 308 -11.27 -19.44 4.99
CA GLU A 308 -12.21 -20.53 5.22
C GLU A 308 -13.31 -20.50 4.15
N GLU A 309 -13.47 -21.60 3.40
CA GLU A 309 -14.37 -21.65 2.25
C GLU A 309 -15.83 -21.29 2.58
N ASN A 310 -16.30 -21.74 3.75
CA ASN A 310 -17.65 -21.51 4.24
C ASN A 310 -17.89 -20.01 4.52
N ALA A 311 -16.90 -19.30 5.06
CA ALA A 311 -16.99 -17.84 5.27
C ALA A 311 -17.12 -17.09 3.94
N VAL A 312 -16.44 -17.56 2.89
CA VAL A 312 -16.54 -16.98 1.54
C VAL A 312 -17.93 -17.19 0.94
N ASP A 313 -18.51 -18.38 1.08
CA ASP A 313 -19.86 -18.64 0.56
C ASP A 313 -20.94 -17.83 1.30
N GLU A 314 -20.78 -17.67 2.62
CA GLU A 314 -21.69 -16.86 3.43
C GLU A 314 -21.63 -15.38 3.02
N ILE A 315 -20.44 -14.80 2.85
CA ILE A 315 -20.35 -13.38 2.47
C ILE A 315 -20.89 -13.09 1.07
N ILE A 316 -20.70 -14.01 0.11
CA ILE A 316 -21.32 -13.90 -1.22
C ILE A 316 -22.85 -13.87 -1.10
N LYS A 317 -23.42 -14.78 -0.29
CA LYS A 317 -24.87 -14.81 -0.05
C LYS A 317 -25.37 -13.54 0.65
N ASP A 318 -24.64 -13.06 1.66
CA ASP A 318 -24.97 -11.83 2.39
C ASP A 318 -25.06 -10.64 1.43
N ILE A 319 -24.08 -10.48 0.54
CA ILE A 319 -24.06 -9.40 -0.47
C ILE A 319 -25.27 -9.50 -1.40
N ILE A 320 -25.53 -10.68 -1.97
CA ILE A 320 -26.66 -10.90 -2.90
C ILE A 320 -28.00 -10.62 -2.21
N ASN A 321 -28.19 -11.15 -1.00
CA ASN A 321 -29.41 -10.95 -0.23
C ASN A 321 -29.62 -9.49 0.14
N TYR A 322 -28.54 -8.79 0.50
CA TYR A 322 -28.58 -7.37 0.79
C TYR A 322 -29.04 -6.57 -0.42
N VAL A 323 -28.43 -6.80 -1.59
CA VAL A 323 -28.81 -6.11 -2.83
C VAL A 323 -30.27 -6.37 -3.18
N ARG A 324 -30.74 -7.63 -3.16
CA ARG A 324 -32.14 -7.98 -3.47
C ARG A 324 -33.18 -7.39 -2.52
N LYS A 325 -32.79 -7.14 -1.27
CA LYS A 325 -33.70 -6.60 -0.24
C LYS A 325 -33.83 -5.09 -0.33
N HIS A 326 -32.77 -4.41 -0.78
CA HIS A 326 -32.64 -2.96 -0.66
C HIS A 326 -32.69 -2.21 -2.00
N LEU A 327 -32.57 -2.90 -3.14
CA LEU A 327 -32.65 -2.35 -4.50
C LEU A 327 -33.73 -3.07 -5.32
#